data_AF-A0ABD0PZ42-F1
#
_entry.id   AF-A0ABD0PZ42-F1
#
_cell.length_a   1.000
_cell.length_b   1.000
_cell.length_c   1.000
_cell.angle_alpha   90.00
_cell.angle_beta   90.00
_cell.angle_gamma   90.00
#
_symmetry.space_group_name_H-M   'P 1'
#
loop_
_entity.id
_entity.type
_entity.pdbx_description
1 polymer ?
#
loop_
_entity_poly.entity_id
_entity_poly.type
_entity_poly.pdbx_seq_one_letter_code
_entity_poly.pdbx_strand_id
1 'polypeptide(L)'
;IIFYEGSNFQGRSYECSADCTDTYRYFNCCNSIRVMGGHWVAYEKPYYMGYQYVLGRGEYPNFHHWMGFNSCIRSCQMFPP
;
A
#
# COMPACT_ATOMS: atom_id res chain seq x y z
N ILE A 1 -4.41 -2.85 -6.44
CA ILE A 1 -3.40 -1.90 -5.93
C ILE A 1 -2.00 -2.46 -6.21
N ILE A 2 -1.01 -1.63 -6.53
CA ILE A 2 0.37 -2.07 -6.77
C ILE A 2 1.28 -1.33 -5.80
N PHE A 3 2.04 -2.07 -5.01
CA PHE A 3 3.03 -1.56 -4.06
C PHE A 3 4.43 -1.69 -4.66
N TYR A 4 5.29 -0.69 -4.46
CA TYR A 4 6.65 -0.65 -4.99
C TYR A 4 7.66 -0.40 -3.85
N GLU A 5 8.76 -1.15 -3.82
CA GLU A 5 9.84 -0.94 -2.85
C GLU A 5 10.63 0.34 -3.13
N GLY A 6 10.65 0.84 -4.38
CA GLY A 6 11.25 2.13 -4.74
C GLY A 6 10.26 3.30 -4.75
N SER A 7 10.77 4.52 -4.71
CA SER A 7 9.99 5.73 -5.03
C SER A 7 9.74 5.83 -6.54
N ASN A 8 8.76 6.64 -6.94
CA ASN A 8 8.41 6.88 -8.35
C ASN A 8 8.18 5.57 -9.16
N PHE A 9 7.56 4.57 -8.52
CA PHE A 9 7.16 3.30 -9.12
C PHE A 9 8.32 2.46 -9.65
N GLN A 10 9.47 2.55 -8.98
CA GLN A 10 10.69 1.82 -9.33
C GLN A 10 10.91 0.59 -8.43
N GLY A 11 11.81 -0.30 -8.89
CA GLY A 11 12.25 -1.46 -8.12
C GLY A 11 11.23 -2.60 -8.11
N ARG A 12 11.36 -3.48 -7.11
CA ARG A 12 10.47 -4.62 -6.94
C ARG A 12 9.06 -4.13 -6.63
N SER A 13 8.06 -4.77 -7.23
CA SER A 13 6.66 -4.47 -7.01
C SER A 13 5.83 -5.72 -6.67
N TYR A 14 4.68 -5.48 -6.06
CA TYR A 14 3.66 -6.48 -5.80
C TYR A 14 2.29 -5.92 -6.15
N GLU A 15 1.59 -6.59 -7.06
CA GLU A 15 0.21 -6.30 -7.38
C GLU A 15 -0.72 -7.14 -6.50
N CYS A 16 -1.64 -6.45 -5.84
CA CYS A 16 -2.64 -7.06 -4.97
C CYS A 16 -4.05 -6.68 -5.45
N SER A 17 -4.91 -7.68 -5.61
CA SER A 17 -6.28 -7.56 -6.12
C SER A 17 -7.35 -7.99 -5.11
N ALA A 18 -6.95 -8.41 -3.91
CA ALA A 18 -7.82 -8.81 -2.82
C ALA A 18 -7.23 -8.36 -1.48
N ASP A 19 -7.95 -8.60 -0.39
CA ASP A 19 -7.44 -8.31 0.95
C ASP A 19 -6.19 -9.14 1.26
N CYS A 20 -5.24 -8.53 1.96
CA CYS A 20 -3.98 -9.15 2.34
C CYS A 20 -3.66 -8.83 3.80
N THR A 21 -3.65 -9.84 4.66
CA THR A 21 -3.39 -9.71 6.10
C THR A 21 -1.92 -9.54 6.45
N ASP A 22 -1.00 -9.98 5.60
CA ASP A 22 0.44 -9.78 5.80
C ASP A 22 1.17 -9.69 4.46
N THR A 23 1.70 -8.51 4.14
CA THR A 23 2.43 -8.27 2.89
C THR A 23 3.92 -8.66 2.95
N TYR A 24 4.44 -9.08 4.12
CA TYR A 24 5.86 -9.33 4.34
C TYR A 24 6.48 -10.34 3.37
N ARG A 25 5.71 -11.30 2.88
CA ARG A 25 6.16 -12.30 1.88
C ARG A 25 6.42 -11.69 0.50
N TYR A 26 5.85 -10.54 0.21
CA TYR A 26 5.89 -9.94 -1.12
C TYR A 26 6.89 -8.79 -1.23
N PHE A 27 7.03 -7.97 -0.19
CA PHE A 27 7.95 -6.84 -0.12
C PHE A 27 8.32 -6.48 1.34
N ASN A 28 9.49 -5.86 1.54
CA ASN A 28 9.98 -5.47 2.86
C ASN A 28 9.58 -4.04 3.27
N CYS A 29 9.42 -3.17 2.27
CA CYS A 29 9.02 -1.77 2.44
C CYS A 29 8.19 -1.32 1.24
N CYS A 30 7.44 -0.22 1.38
CA CYS A 30 6.65 0.37 0.33
C CYS A 30 6.94 1.87 0.25
N ASN A 31 7.57 2.28 -0.85
CA ASN A 31 7.96 3.66 -1.09
C ASN A 31 7.16 4.34 -2.19
N SER A 32 6.37 3.62 -2.99
CA SER A 32 5.35 4.22 -3.87
C SER A 32 4.20 3.25 -4.16
N ILE A 33 3.03 3.79 -4.54
CA ILE A 33 1.81 3.01 -4.74
C ILE A 33 1.08 3.48 -6.00
N ARG A 34 0.55 2.53 -6.78
CA ARG A 34 -0.46 2.81 -7.83
C ARG A 34 -1.77 2.11 -7.51
N VAL A 35 -2.86 2.86 -7.47
CA VAL A 35 -4.21 2.32 -7.32
C VAL A 35 -4.91 2.42 -8.66
N MET A 36 -4.99 1.28 -9.35
CA MET A 36 -5.64 1.18 -10.67
C MET A 36 -7.16 1.24 -10.58
N GLY A 37 -7.74 0.71 -9.49
CA GLY A 37 -9.18 0.68 -9.24
C GLY A 37 -9.54 0.24 -7.81
N GLY A 38 -10.80 0.48 -7.44
CA GLY A 38 -11.32 0.29 -6.08
C GLY A 38 -10.87 1.37 -5.10
N HIS A 39 -11.38 1.28 -3.87
CA HIS A 39 -10.89 2.04 -2.73
C HIS A 39 -10.23 1.08 -1.74
N TRP A 40 -9.06 1.46 -1.26
CA TRP A 40 -8.21 0.61 -0.43
C TRP A 40 -7.91 1.31 0.89
N VAL A 41 -7.75 0.51 1.94
CA VAL A 41 -7.06 0.94 3.16
C VAL A 41 -5.80 0.12 3.28
N ALA A 42 -4.65 0.79 3.36
CA ALA A 42 -3.37 0.17 3.69
C ALA A 42 -3.02 0.43 5.16
N TYR A 43 -2.30 -0.51 5.77
CA TYR A 43 -2.02 -0.50 7.20
C TYR A 43 -0.53 -0.69 7.46
N GLU A 44 -0.02 0.03 8.46
CA GLU A 44 1.37 -0.06 8.90
C GLU A 44 1.75 -1.47 9.41
N LYS A 45 0.83 -2.18 10.07
CA LYS A 45 1.07 -3.49 10.70
C LYS A 45 0.25 -4.61 10.03
N PRO A 46 0.64 -5.89 10.23
CA PRO A 46 -0.16 -7.02 9.77
C PRO A 46 -1.54 -7.03 10.43
N TYR A 47 -2.48 -7.77 9.85
CA TYR A 47 -3.83 -7.99 10.35
C TYR A 47 -4.64 -6.69 10.57
N TYR A 48 -4.47 -5.71 9.68
CA TYR A 48 -5.23 -4.45 9.64
C TYR A 48 -5.04 -3.56 10.88
N MET A 49 -3.81 -3.52 11.40
CA MET A 49 -3.45 -2.80 12.63
C MET A 49 -2.51 -1.62 12.37
N GLY A 50 -2.40 -0.72 13.35
CA GLY A 50 -1.52 0.45 13.29
C GLY A 50 -2.12 1.62 12.50
N TYR A 51 -1.26 2.49 11.97
CA TYR A 51 -1.71 3.60 11.14
C TYR A 51 -2.41 3.12 9.87
N GLN A 52 -3.47 3.85 9.49
CA GLN A 52 -4.32 3.53 8.35
C GLN A 52 -4.19 4.61 7.28
N TYR A 53 -4.12 4.19 6.03
CA TYR A 53 -3.96 5.06 4.88
C TYR A 53 -5.07 4.76 3.89
N VAL A 54 -5.99 5.71 3.70
CA VAL A 54 -7.08 5.59 2.73
C VAL A 54 -6.54 5.97 1.35
N LEU A 55 -6.66 5.05 0.40
CA LEU A 55 -6.09 5.13 -0.92
C LEU A 55 -7.20 5.00 -1.97
N GLY A 56 -7.45 6.10 -2.67
CA GLY A 56 -8.32 6.12 -3.85
C GLY A 56 -7.54 5.81 -5.12
N ARG A 57 -8.25 5.71 -6.25
CA ARG A 57 -7.63 5.60 -7.56
C ARG A 57 -6.64 6.75 -7.79
N GLY A 58 -5.42 6.42 -8.18
CA GLY A 58 -4.38 7.42 -8.39
C GLY A 58 -2.96 6.89 -8.27
N GLU A 59 -2.02 7.80 -8.39
CA GLU A 59 -0.58 7.57 -8.29
C GLU A 59 -0.01 8.25 -7.04
N TYR A 60 0.74 7.50 -6.26
CA TYR A 60 1.37 7.97 -5.03
C TYR A 60 2.90 7.73 -5.12
N PRO A 61 3.68 8.69 -5.64
CA PRO A 61 5.09 8.49 -5.98
C PRO A 61 6.02 8.39 -4.77
N ASN A 62 5.58 8.81 -3.58
CA ASN A 62 6.28 8.64 -2.31
C ASN A 62 5.30 8.59 -1.13
N PHE A 63 5.77 8.17 0.04
CA PHE A 63 4.91 7.95 1.21
C PHE A 63 4.20 9.20 1.74
N HIS A 64 4.72 10.40 1.48
CA HIS A 64 4.05 11.64 1.87
C HIS A 64 2.72 11.85 1.11
N HIS A 65 2.58 11.27 -0.10
CA HIS A 65 1.34 11.42 -0.89
C HIS A 65 0.15 10.65 -0.30
N TRP A 66 0.40 9.62 0.53
CA TRP A 66 -0.64 8.96 1.33
C TRP A 66 -0.58 9.34 2.81
N MET A 67 0.13 10.43 3.14
CA MET A 67 0.33 10.91 4.52
C MET A 67 0.97 9.86 5.44
N GLY A 68 1.84 9.00 4.88
CA GLY A 68 2.63 8.04 5.62
C GLY A 68 3.72 8.71 6.46
N PHE A 69 3.99 8.16 7.65
CA PHE A 69 5.12 8.56 8.50
C PHE A 69 6.40 7.77 8.20
N ASN A 70 6.24 6.60 7.58
CA ASN A 70 7.31 5.69 7.21
C ASN A 70 6.89 4.89 5.96
N SER A 71 7.77 4.01 5.50
CA SER A 71 7.55 3.13 4.35
C SER A 71 7.00 1.75 4.72
N CYS A 72 6.50 1.56 5.95
CA CYS A 72 5.93 0.29 6.39
C CYS A 72 4.47 0.19 5.92
N ILE A 73 4.21 -0.77 5.05
CA ILE A 73 2.87 -1.27 4.76
C ILE A 73 2.92 -2.78 4.94
N ARG A 74 2.05 -3.31 5.80
CA ARG A 74 2.04 -4.71 6.21
C ARG A 74 0.70 -5.41 6.03
N SER A 75 -0.38 -4.68 5.79
CA SER A 75 -1.64 -5.27 5.34
C SER A 75 -2.46 -4.27 4.53
N CYS A 76 -3.40 -4.76 3.74
CA CYS A 76 -4.32 -3.93 2.98
C CYS A 76 -5.67 -4.62 2.77
N GLN A 77 -6.74 -3.86 2.69
CA GLN A 77 -8.06 -4.38 2.34
C GLN A 77 -8.80 -3.41 1.42
N MET A 78 -9.64 -3.96 0.55
CA MET A 78 -10.63 -3.18 -0.17
C MET A 78 -11.73 -2.80 0.81
N PHE A 79 -12.14 -1.52 0.82
CA PHE A 79 -13.37 -1.14 1.50
C PHE A 79 -14.46 -0.88 0.45
N PRO A 80 -15.66 -1.48 0.59
CA PRO A 80 -16.78 -1.19 -0.31
C PRO A 80 -17.19 0.28 -0.21
N PRO A 81 -17.76 0.86 -1.29
CA PRO A 81 -18.36 2.20 -1.23
C PRO A 81 -19.47 2.31 -0.19
#